data_AF-A0A835XUU9-F1
#
_entry.id   AF-A0A835XUU9-F1
#
_cell.length_a   1.000
_cell.length_b   1.000
_cell.length_c   1.000
_cell.angle_alpha   90.00
_cell.angle_beta   90.00
_cell.angle_gamma   90.00
#
_symmetry.space_group_name_H-M   'P 1'
#
loop_
_entity.id
_entity.type
_entity.pdbx_description
1 polymer ?
#
loop_
_entity_poly.entity_id
_entity_poly.type
_entity_poly.pdbx_seq_one_letter_code
_entity_poly.pdbx_strand_id
1 'polypeptide(L)'
;MQRPRSTRLLLLVALAVAQPRWAAAAANPKAEELKEAINADYKFGRTNWDSAILNDTLSNVKLERIIWSAKPPRFAFTVFTQLTLNRLPTLYNMCTTYTGPLSAAVFVPLVQTQPYPASTSGSGSGGRGAGGAEDGGLNPQSAKVLAEAVEEVERVFERIEKNPDICALDVMLFYEVYDSDQAKLLYPVNYMRNYARMQVRTRLLAMIDVDMYMSGSLSRELTEADTVKQYEALCSERRATILPAFEPTRVGAGGKDMATNISRMSKDVLRSVHGRNKYAMQFKLRVFPRGHTPTDYVRWFNATEPYQVQYKRFYEPWFITCDEIMPWYDVDFRGYGMNKIILIAALNYYNYTFWVHPNAWLVHNPHTDTEVRKLVAREASDVNKLKVKLPANALYRKLTALFGKAKRGMMRGTYEPRVDSRAMAVYDRVSWLRRPPELVGTPTPEHVFTMS
;
A
#
# COMPACT_ATOMS: atom_id res chain seq x y z
N MET A 1 53.08 -58.54 23.35
CA MET A 1 51.92 -59.04 22.58
C MET A 1 50.85 -57.95 22.55
N GLN A 2 50.75 -57.27 21.41
CA GLN A 2 49.80 -56.19 21.15
C GLN A 2 48.38 -56.76 20.95
N ARG A 3 47.37 -56.17 21.59
CA ARG A 3 45.96 -56.28 21.17
C ARG A 3 45.48 -54.88 20.80
N PRO A 4 44.97 -54.64 19.56
CA PRO A 4 44.58 -53.31 19.13
C PRO A 4 43.18 -52.95 19.66
N ARG A 5 43.04 -51.69 20.07
CA ARG A 5 41.75 -51.06 20.41
C ARG A 5 40.94 -50.85 19.13
N SER A 6 39.75 -51.42 19.04
CA SER A 6 38.80 -51.15 17.96
C SER A 6 38.02 -49.88 18.27
N THR A 7 38.32 -48.82 17.53
CA THR A 7 37.56 -47.57 17.51
C THR A 7 36.30 -47.79 16.67
N ARG A 8 35.12 -47.83 17.29
CA ARG A 8 33.85 -47.83 16.55
C ARG A 8 33.58 -46.42 16.04
N LEU A 9 33.76 -46.23 14.73
CA LEU A 9 33.36 -45.03 14.01
C LEU A 9 31.82 -45.04 13.88
N LEU A 10 31.12 -44.18 14.63
CA LEU A 10 29.70 -43.92 14.40
C LEU A 10 29.56 -43.07 13.13
N LEU A 11 29.09 -43.70 12.05
CA LEU A 11 28.66 -43.01 10.84
C LEU A 11 27.32 -42.30 11.15
N LEU A 12 27.37 -41.00 11.40
CA LEU A 12 26.19 -40.12 11.40
C LEU A 12 25.78 -39.89 9.94
N VAL A 13 24.83 -40.70 9.45
CA VAL A 13 24.16 -40.47 8.18
C VAL A 13 23.23 -39.26 8.37
N ALA A 14 23.69 -38.08 7.93
CA ALA A 14 22.83 -36.92 7.76
C ALA A 14 21.91 -37.17 6.57
N LEU A 15 20.73 -37.74 6.81
CA LEU A 15 19.63 -37.71 5.87
C LEU A 15 19.18 -36.25 5.72
N ALA A 16 19.70 -35.58 4.71
CA ALA A 16 19.11 -34.36 4.20
C ALA A 16 17.73 -34.72 3.66
N VAL A 17 16.71 -34.59 4.51
CA VAL A 17 15.31 -34.62 4.08
C VAL A 17 15.11 -33.36 3.24
N ALA A 18 15.32 -33.49 1.93
CA ALA A 18 14.81 -32.54 0.97
C ALA A 18 13.29 -32.50 1.16
N GLN A 19 12.79 -31.49 1.86
CA GLN A 19 11.37 -31.24 1.91
C GLN A 19 10.91 -31.09 0.46
N PRO A 20 9.80 -31.75 0.05
CA PRO A 20 9.29 -31.58 -1.29
C PRO A 20 8.98 -30.09 -1.46
N ARG A 21 9.75 -29.41 -2.32
CA ARG A 21 9.32 -28.15 -2.91
C ARG A 21 7.94 -28.44 -3.43
N TRP A 22 6.92 -27.87 -2.79
CA TRP A 22 5.58 -27.85 -3.37
C TRP A 22 5.77 -27.39 -4.81
N ALA A 23 5.16 -28.12 -5.74
CA ALA A 23 5.10 -27.69 -7.13
C ALA A 23 4.74 -26.20 -7.10
N ALA A 24 5.65 -25.35 -7.61
CA ALA A 24 5.40 -23.92 -7.73
C ALA A 24 3.97 -23.76 -8.19
N ALA A 25 3.15 -23.04 -7.42
CA ALA A 25 1.73 -22.85 -7.72
C ALA A 25 1.61 -22.64 -9.23
N ALA A 26 0.90 -23.53 -9.92
CA ALA A 26 0.91 -23.58 -11.38
C ALA A 26 0.74 -22.16 -11.93
N ALA A 27 1.66 -21.72 -12.78
CA ALA A 27 1.71 -20.34 -13.25
C ALA A 27 0.32 -19.95 -13.77
N ASN A 28 -0.29 -18.92 -13.17
CA ASN A 28 -1.61 -18.47 -13.57
C ASN A 28 -1.47 -17.68 -14.89
N PRO A 29 -2.07 -18.14 -16.01
CA PRO A 29 -1.84 -17.50 -17.31
C PRO A 29 -2.23 -16.02 -17.32
N LYS A 30 -3.28 -15.64 -16.59
CA LYS A 30 -3.70 -14.23 -16.47
C LYS A 30 -2.73 -13.40 -15.64
N ALA A 31 -2.07 -14.01 -14.65
CA ALA A 31 -1.04 -13.32 -13.88
C ALA A 31 0.18 -13.02 -14.75
N GLU A 32 0.63 -13.99 -15.56
CA GLU A 32 1.74 -13.79 -16.49
C GLU A 32 1.38 -12.78 -17.59
N GLU A 33 0.19 -12.86 -18.18
CA GLU A 33 -0.32 -11.84 -19.14
C GLU A 33 -0.27 -10.43 -18.53
N LEU A 34 -0.72 -10.27 -17.28
CA LEU A 34 -0.67 -8.99 -16.59
C LEU A 34 0.76 -8.51 -16.35
N LYS A 35 1.67 -9.40 -15.98
CA LYS A 35 3.09 -9.07 -15.76
C LYS A 35 3.75 -8.62 -17.06
N GLU A 36 3.51 -9.32 -18.15
CA GLU A 36 4.00 -8.95 -19.49
C GLU A 36 3.49 -7.57 -19.89
N ALA A 37 2.18 -7.32 -19.73
CA ALA A 37 1.57 -6.04 -20.08
C ALA A 37 2.11 -4.86 -19.25
N ILE A 38 2.31 -5.04 -17.93
CA ILE A 38 2.89 -4.03 -17.03
C ILE A 38 4.33 -3.68 -17.43
N ASN A 39 5.12 -4.69 -17.82
CA ASN A 39 6.54 -4.50 -18.12
C ASN A 39 6.82 -4.16 -19.59
N ALA A 40 5.84 -4.24 -20.48
CA ALA A 40 6.07 -4.14 -21.93
C ALA A 40 6.76 -2.84 -22.38
N ASP A 41 6.52 -1.71 -21.69
CA ASP A 41 7.19 -0.42 -21.98
C ASP A 41 8.27 -0.05 -20.94
N TYR A 42 8.67 -0.98 -20.08
CA TYR A 42 9.72 -0.71 -19.10
C TYR A 42 11.07 -0.51 -19.79
N LYS A 43 11.71 0.62 -19.49
CA LYS A 43 13.09 0.89 -19.85
C LYS A 43 13.88 1.11 -18.57
N PHE A 44 15.06 0.52 -18.50
CA PHE A 44 15.92 0.70 -17.33
C PHE A 44 16.26 2.18 -17.15
N GLY A 45 16.25 2.64 -15.91
CA GLY A 45 16.55 4.02 -15.55
C GLY A 45 16.57 4.17 -14.04
N ARG A 46 17.46 5.05 -13.57
CA ARG A 46 17.63 5.35 -12.15
C ARG A 46 16.84 6.60 -11.75
N THR A 47 16.13 6.52 -10.64
CA THR A 47 15.40 7.64 -10.06
C THR A 47 16.35 8.50 -9.23
N ASN A 48 16.42 9.78 -9.62
CA ASN A 48 17.18 10.84 -8.96
C ASN A 48 16.25 11.74 -8.12
N TRP A 49 16.74 12.22 -6.98
CA TRP A 49 15.98 13.07 -6.07
C TRP A 49 15.49 14.37 -6.72
N ASP A 50 16.41 15.13 -7.32
CA ASP A 50 16.10 16.43 -7.91
C ASP A 50 15.21 16.30 -9.14
N SER A 51 15.47 15.31 -9.99
CA SER A 51 14.61 15.03 -11.15
C SER A 51 13.15 14.73 -10.72
N ALA A 52 12.98 13.91 -9.68
CA ALA A 52 11.64 13.60 -9.17
C ALA A 52 10.97 14.78 -8.45
N ILE A 53 11.71 15.59 -7.68
CA ILE A 53 11.13 16.69 -6.89
C ILE A 53 10.91 17.96 -7.71
N LEU A 54 11.87 18.32 -8.57
CA LEU A 54 11.87 19.58 -9.31
C LEU A 54 11.20 19.44 -10.69
N ASN A 55 11.32 18.28 -11.34
CA ASN A 55 10.89 18.08 -12.72
C ASN A 55 9.69 17.13 -12.86
N ASP A 56 9.14 16.64 -11.75
CA ASP A 56 7.97 15.75 -11.73
C ASP A 56 8.15 14.48 -12.57
N THR A 57 9.39 13.99 -12.65
CA THR A 57 9.72 12.75 -13.34
C THR A 57 9.04 11.57 -12.65
N LEU A 58 8.28 10.79 -13.43
CA LEU A 58 7.55 9.59 -12.98
C LEU A 58 8.49 8.54 -12.35
N SER A 59 7.96 7.71 -11.45
CA SER A 59 8.70 6.60 -10.83
C SER A 59 8.91 5.50 -11.87
N ASN A 60 10.10 4.90 -11.88
CA ASN A 60 10.49 3.90 -12.86
C ASN A 60 10.43 2.47 -12.29
N VAL A 61 9.25 2.07 -11.83
CA VAL A 61 9.04 0.73 -11.28
C VAL A 61 9.05 -0.34 -12.37
N LYS A 62 9.54 -1.54 -12.03
CA LYS A 62 9.43 -2.78 -12.80
C LYS A 62 8.76 -3.87 -11.95
N LEU A 63 7.88 -4.67 -12.54
CA LEU A 63 7.27 -5.82 -11.88
C LEU A 63 8.19 -7.05 -12.02
N GLU A 64 8.76 -7.53 -10.92
CA GLU A 64 9.64 -8.69 -10.91
C GLU A 64 8.87 -10.00 -10.81
N ARG A 65 7.91 -10.06 -9.88
CA ARG A 65 7.16 -11.28 -9.56
C ARG A 65 5.68 -10.97 -9.36
N ILE A 66 4.81 -11.86 -9.84
CA ILE A 66 3.38 -11.86 -9.53
C ILE A 66 3.00 -13.26 -9.07
N ILE A 67 2.25 -13.35 -7.98
CA ILE A 67 1.82 -14.63 -7.38
C ILE A 67 0.39 -14.46 -6.91
N TRP A 68 -0.53 -15.30 -7.38
CA TRP A 68 -1.94 -15.25 -6.97
C TRP A 68 -2.31 -16.45 -6.11
N SER A 69 -3.16 -16.22 -5.12
CA SER A 69 -3.67 -17.26 -4.24
C SER A 69 -4.52 -18.26 -5.04
N ALA A 70 -4.40 -19.54 -4.71
CA ALA A 70 -5.29 -20.58 -5.21
C ALA A 70 -6.52 -20.77 -4.31
N LYS A 71 -6.58 -20.08 -3.15
CA LYS A 71 -7.74 -20.15 -2.25
C LYS A 71 -8.98 -19.57 -2.93
N PRO A 72 -10.14 -20.23 -2.79
CA PRO A 72 -11.40 -19.64 -3.22
C PRO A 72 -11.71 -18.40 -2.37
N PRO A 73 -12.25 -17.32 -2.98
CA PRO A 73 -12.66 -16.14 -2.23
C PRO A 73 -13.83 -16.49 -1.29
N ARG A 74 -13.73 -16.12 -0.01
CA ARG A 74 -14.81 -16.35 0.97
C ARG A 74 -16.02 -15.42 0.77
N PHE A 75 -15.79 -14.25 0.18
CA PHE A 75 -16.79 -13.24 -0.15
C PHE A 75 -16.23 -12.27 -1.20
N ALA A 76 -17.10 -11.53 -1.87
CA ALA A 76 -16.74 -10.64 -2.98
C ALA A 76 -16.35 -9.22 -2.51
N PHE A 77 -15.35 -9.13 -1.63
CA PHE A 77 -14.73 -7.88 -1.18
C PHE A 77 -13.21 -8.05 -1.17
N THR A 78 -12.46 -7.14 -1.81
CA THR A 78 -10.99 -7.20 -1.80
C THR A 78 -10.41 -6.02 -1.03
N VAL A 79 -9.58 -6.33 -0.03
CA VAL A 79 -8.69 -5.34 0.56
C VAL A 79 -7.44 -5.26 -0.31
N PHE A 80 -7.01 -4.06 -0.66
CA PHE A 80 -5.72 -3.88 -1.34
C PHE A 80 -4.79 -2.98 -0.52
N THR A 81 -3.49 -3.28 -0.60
CA THR A 81 -2.46 -2.62 0.20
C THR A 81 -1.15 -2.52 -0.55
N GLN A 82 -0.24 -1.70 -0.02
CA GLN A 82 1.13 -1.59 -0.48
C GLN A 82 2.08 -1.62 0.71
N LEU A 83 3.32 -2.02 0.45
CA LEU A 83 4.33 -2.13 1.49
C LEU A 83 5.74 -2.23 0.93
N THR A 84 6.72 -1.84 1.73
CA THR A 84 8.13 -2.17 1.50
C THR A 84 8.44 -3.58 2.01
N LEU A 85 9.48 -4.22 1.47
CA LEU A 85 9.88 -5.60 1.81
C LEU A 85 9.98 -5.86 3.33
N ASN A 86 10.56 -4.94 4.09
CA ASN A 86 10.70 -5.06 5.55
C ASN A 86 9.36 -5.10 6.33
N ARG A 87 8.21 -4.91 5.67
CA ARG A 87 6.87 -5.00 6.25
C ARG A 87 6.18 -6.33 5.95
N LEU A 88 6.81 -7.29 5.29
CA LEU A 88 6.26 -8.64 5.07
C LEU A 88 5.76 -9.33 6.35
N PRO A 89 6.43 -9.23 7.53
CA PRO A 89 5.86 -9.77 8.77
C PRO A 89 4.56 -9.08 9.18
N THR A 90 4.40 -7.79 8.85
CA THR A 90 3.18 -7.04 9.14
C THR A 90 2.05 -7.43 8.16
N LEU A 91 2.37 -7.71 6.90
CA LEU A 91 1.41 -8.28 5.93
C LEU A 91 0.86 -9.63 6.39
N TYR A 92 1.73 -10.51 6.88
CA TYR A 92 1.30 -11.77 7.48
C TYR A 92 0.27 -11.53 8.59
N ASN A 93 0.56 -10.61 9.52
CA ASN A 93 -0.36 -10.30 10.61
C ASN A 93 -1.68 -9.66 10.13
N MET A 94 -1.63 -8.76 9.14
CA MET A 94 -2.84 -8.21 8.51
C MET A 94 -3.74 -9.34 7.99
N CYS A 95 -3.16 -10.31 7.27
CA CYS A 95 -3.86 -11.49 6.80
C CYS A 95 -4.47 -12.34 7.92
N THR A 96 -3.86 -12.41 9.10
CA THR A 96 -4.46 -13.12 10.26
C THR A 96 -5.70 -12.45 10.85
N THR A 97 -6.03 -11.23 10.40
CA THR A 97 -7.20 -10.47 10.87
C THR A 97 -8.29 -10.32 9.80
N TYR A 98 -8.07 -10.87 8.61
CA TYR A 98 -8.96 -10.72 7.47
C TYR A 98 -8.97 -12.00 6.64
N THR A 99 -10.16 -12.51 6.31
CA THR A 99 -10.32 -13.83 5.70
C THR A 99 -10.69 -13.80 4.22
N GLY A 100 -10.86 -12.60 3.65
CA GLY A 100 -11.21 -12.42 2.24
C GLY A 100 -10.01 -12.33 1.30
N PRO A 101 -10.26 -12.03 0.02
CA PRO A 101 -9.24 -11.66 -0.96
C PRO A 101 -8.44 -10.42 -0.55
N LEU A 102 -7.12 -10.51 -0.60
CA LEU A 102 -6.20 -9.42 -0.29
C LEU A 102 -5.19 -9.25 -1.43
N SER A 103 -5.09 -8.04 -1.99
CA SER A 103 -4.09 -7.70 -3.01
C SER A 103 -2.97 -6.85 -2.40
N ALA A 104 -1.71 -7.24 -2.59
CA ALA A 104 -0.55 -6.52 -2.06
C ALA A 104 0.47 -6.18 -3.15
N ALA A 105 0.89 -4.91 -3.21
CA ALA A 105 2.04 -4.48 -4.00
C ALA A 105 3.25 -4.27 -3.07
N VAL A 106 4.21 -5.20 -3.12
CA VAL A 106 5.47 -5.19 -2.37
C VAL A 106 6.52 -4.42 -3.16
N PHE A 107 7.30 -3.56 -2.50
CA PHE A 107 8.29 -2.71 -3.12
C PHE A 107 9.70 -2.94 -2.58
N VAL A 108 10.67 -3.02 -3.48
CA VAL A 108 12.11 -3.14 -3.20
C VAL A 108 12.87 -1.95 -3.79
N PRO A 109 13.35 -1.01 -2.96
CA PRO A 109 14.24 0.05 -3.43
C PRO A 109 15.67 -0.48 -3.58
N LEU A 110 16.23 -0.41 -4.79
CA LEU A 110 17.62 -0.75 -5.10
C LEU A 110 18.44 0.53 -5.27
N VAL A 111 19.71 0.54 -4.86
CA VAL A 111 20.60 1.71 -5.02
C VAL A 111 21.77 1.36 -5.91
N GLN A 112 21.93 2.12 -6.99
CA GLN A 112 23.07 2.04 -7.91
C GLN A 112 23.61 3.44 -8.16
N THR A 113 24.65 3.83 -7.43
CA THR A 113 25.23 5.19 -7.53
C THR A 113 25.99 5.42 -8.83
N GLN A 114 26.55 4.37 -9.41
CA GLN A 114 27.26 4.42 -10.70
C GLN A 114 26.45 3.74 -11.81
N PRO A 115 26.53 4.23 -13.07
CA PRO A 115 26.00 3.50 -14.21
C PRO A 115 26.63 2.11 -14.29
N TYR A 116 25.86 1.12 -14.71
CA TYR A 116 26.36 -0.24 -14.95
C TYR A 116 26.10 -0.62 -16.40
N PRO A 117 27.13 -0.94 -17.22
CA PRO A 117 26.93 -1.17 -18.65
C PRO A 117 26.10 -2.42 -18.92
N ALA A 118 25.36 -2.42 -20.03
CA ALA A 118 24.56 -3.58 -20.43
C ALA A 118 25.52 -4.68 -20.83
N SER A 119 25.30 -5.91 -20.35
CA SER A 119 26.10 -7.04 -20.82
C SER A 119 25.89 -7.18 -22.33
N THR A 120 26.94 -6.92 -23.11
CA THR A 120 26.96 -7.12 -24.56
C THR A 120 27.12 -8.61 -24.83
N SER A 121 26.05 -9.40 -24.69
CA SER A 121 26.00 -10.72 -25.32
C SER A 121 25.50 -10.56 -26.75
N GLY A 122 26.42 -10.18 -27.65
CA GLY A 122 26.17 -10.10 -29.09
C GLY A 122 27.46 -9.71 -29.80
N SER A 123 28.12 -10.69 -30.41
CA SER A 123 29.25 -10.47 -31.33
C SER A 123 28.82 -9.58 -32.49
N GLY A 124 29.43 -8.40 -32.62
CA GLY A 124 29.21 -7.51 -33.76
C GLY A 124 30.23 -6.37 -33.75
N SER A 125 31.13 -6.41 -34.72
CA SER A 125 32.26 -5.50 -34.89
C SER A 125 31.88 -4.02 -35.06
N GLY A 126 32.68 -3.15 -34.42
CA GLY A 126 33.17 -1.90 -35.03
C GLY A 126 32.25 -0.68 -35.00
N GLY A 127 32.51 0.24 -34.06
CA GLY A 127 32.01 1.61 -34.12
C GLY A 127 32.41 2.43 -32.90
N ARG A 128 33.49 3.22 -33.00
CA ARG A 128 33.82 4.25 -32.01
C ARG A 128 32.83 5.41 -32.15
N GLY A 129 31.82 5.43 -31.28
CA GLY A 129 30.96 6.59 -31.06
C GLY A 129 31.10 7.06 -29.62
N ALA A 130 31.52 8.31 -29.42
CA ALA A 130 31.46 8.98 -28.13
C ALA A 130 29.99 9.35 -27.86
N GLY A 131 29.34 8.62 -26.96
CA GLY A 131 27.98 8.85 -26.48
C GLY A 131 27.81 8.08 -25.17
N GLY A 132 27.21 8.70 -24.15
CA GLY A 132 27.19 8.23 -22.77
C GLY A 132 26.82 6.76 -22.62
N ALA A 133 27.47 6.06 -21.69
CA ALA A 133 27.18 4.68 -21.36
C ALA A 133 25.68 4.52 -21.07
N GLU A 134 24.95 3.84 -21.96
CA GLU A 134 23.57 3.45 -21.71
C GLU A 134 23.54 2.57 -20.45
N ASP A 135 22.76 3.00 -19.46
CA ASP A 135 22.66 2.33 -18.16
C ASP A 135 21.94 0.99 -18.38
N GLY A 136 22.68 -0.09 -18.18
CA GLY A 136 22.42 -1.40 -18.76
C GLY A 136 21.93 -2.45 -17.79
N GLY A 137 21.06 -2.03 -16.87
CA GLY A 137 20.37 -2.95 -15.99
C GLY A 137 20.91 -3.00 -14.57
N LEU A 138 20.51 -4.06 -13.86
CA LEU A 138 20.90 -4.25 -12.48
C LEU A 138 22.37 -4.67 -12.40
N ASN A 139 23.14 -4.02 -11.52
CA ASN A 139 24.46 -4.49 -11.14
C ASN A 139 24.34 -5.79 -10.30
N PRO A 140 25.43 -6.58 -10.16
CA PRO A 140 25.37 -7.86 -9.45
C PRO A 140 24.85 -7.77 -8.01
N GLN A 141 25.17 -6.67 -7.31
CA GLN A 141 24.70 -6.44 -5.94
C GLN A 141 23.19 -6.23 -5.89
N SER A 142 22.64 -5.40 -6.77
CA SER A 142 21.20 -5.11 -6.82
C SER A 142 20.41 -6.31 -7.33
N ALA A 143 20.97 -7.06 -8.28
CA ALA A 143 20.40 -8.33 -8.73
C ALA A 143 20.32 -9.36 -7.58
N LYS A 144 21.37 -9.45 -6.75
CA LYS A 144 21.38 -10.32 -5.56
C LYS A 144 20.31 -9.91 -4.54
N VAL A 145 20.22 -8.62 -4.20
CA VAL A 145 19.20 -8.11 -3.27
C VAL A 145 17.79 -8.39 -3.79
N LEU A 146 17.56 -8.23 -5.09
CA LEU A 146 16.28 -8.53 -5.69
C LEU A 146 15.94 -10.03 -5.63
N ALA A 147 16.91 -10.91 -5.91
CA ALA A 147 16.71 -12.35 -5.79
C ALA A 147 16.35 -12.78 -4.35
N GLU A 148 17.06 -12.25 -3.34
CA GLU A 148 16.75 -12.48 -1.92
C GLU A 148 15.34 -11.98 -1.55
N ALA A 149 14.92 -10.84 -2.12
CA ALA A 149 13.58 -10.30 -1.92
C ALA A 149 12.49 -11.18 -2.53
N VAL A 150 12.73 -11.75 -3.72
CA VAL A 150 11.81 -12.73 -4.36
C VAL A 150 11.64 -13.94 -3.44
N GLU A 151 12.74 -14.52 -2.95
CA GLU A 151 12.68 -15.68 -2.04
C GLU A 151 11.92 -15.35 -0.74
N GLU A 152 12.12 -14.17 -0.16
CA GLU A 152 11.41 -13.77 1.06
C GLU A 152 9.90 -13.62 0.83
N VAL A 153 9.50 -13.01 -0.29
CA VAL A 153 8.09 -12.85 -0.68
C VAL A 153 7.44 -14.22 -0.89
N GLU A 154 8.08 -15.11 -1.64
CA GLU A 154 7.57 -16.46 -1.90
C GLU A 154 7.39 -17.25 -0.60
N ARG A 155 8.37 -17.19 0.30
CA ARG A 155 8.29 -17.85 1.62
C ARG A 155 7.12 -17.33 2.46
N VAL A 156 6.86 -16.03 2.46
CA VAL A 156 5.74 -15.45 3.21
C VAL A 156 4.40 -15.79 2.54
N PHE A 157 4.34 -15.73 1.21
CA PHE A 157 3.17 -16.15 0.43
C PHE A 157 2.81 -17.60 0.73
N GLU A 158 3.75 -18.55 0.63
CA GLU A 158 3.50 -19.97 0.90
C GLU A 158 2.97 -20.21 2.31
N ARG A 159 3.53 -19.49 3.30
CA ARG A 159 3.07 -19.59 4.69
C ARG A 159 1.63 -19.08 4.84
N ILE A 160 1.25 -18.05 4.10
CA ILE A 160 -0.13 -17.54 4.08
C ILE A 160 -1.03 -18.54 3.37
N GLU A 161 -0.60 -19.06 2.22
CA GLU A 161 -1.36 -19.97 1.37
C GLU A 161 -1.71 -21.28 2.08
N LYS A 162 -0.77 -21.84 2.87
CA LYS A 162 -0.96 -23.06 3.66
C LYS A 162 -1.98 -22.93 4.81
N ASN A 163 -2.32 -21.71 5.22
CA ASN A 163 -3.28 -21.49 6.30
C ASN A 163 -4.67 -21.15 5.71
N PRO A 164 -5.66 -22.06 5.78
CA PRO A 164 -6.97 -21.85 5.18
C PRO A 164 -7.79 -20.78 5.91
N ASP A 165 -7.46 -20.44 7.16
CA ASP A 165 -8.24 -19.56 8.05
C ASP A 165 -7.97 -18.06 7.88
N ILE A 166 -7.00 -17.71 7.05
CA ILE A 166 -6.57 -16.33 6.81
C ILE A 166 -6.73 -15.96 5.34
N CYS A 167 -6.45 -14.69 5.02
CA CYS A 167 -6.63 -14.08 3.70
C CYS A 167 -6.24 -14.99 2.51
N ALA A 168 -6.89 -14.76 1.37
CA ALA A 168 -6.42 -15.21 0.06
C ALA A 168 -5.55 -14.09 -0.54
N LEU A 169 -4.22 -14.27 -0.49
CA LEU A 169 -3.26 -13.21 -0.82
C LEU A 169 -2.84 -13.26 -2.29
N ASP A 170 -2.99 -12.16 -3.01
CA ASP A 170 -2.35 -11.90 -4.29
C ASP A 170 -1.19 -10.92 -4.09
N VAL A 171 -0.02 -11.19 -4.65
CA VAL A 171 1.18 -10.36 -4.50
C VAL A 171 1.75 -9.95 -5.85
N MET A 172 2.09 -8.67 -5.96
CA MET A 172 3.01 -8.15 -6.96
C MET A 172 4.26 -7.63 -6.28
N LEU A 173 5.45 -8.10 -6.69
CA LEU A 173 6.74 -7.60 -6.21
C LEU A 173 7.35 -6.68 -7.27
N PHE A 174 7.44 -5.41 -6.93
CA PHE A 174 8.09 -4.39 -7.76
C PHE A 174 9.44 -4.00 -7.19
N TYR A 175 10.33 -3.55 -8.09
CA TYR A 175 11.52 -2.80 -7.70
C TYR A 175 11.65 -1.51 -8.49
N GLU A 176 12.44 -0.60 -7.95
CA GLU A 176 12.91 0.60 -8.64
C GLU A 176 14.37 0.84 -8.25
N VAL A 177 15.16 1.32 -9.21
CA VAL A 177 16.57 1.64 -8.97
C VAL A 177 16.71 3.13 -8.72
N TYR A 178 17.40 3.48 -7.65
CA TYR A 178 17.71 4.83 -7.24
C TYR A 178 19.19 5.11 -7.40
N ASP A 179 19.54 6.36 -7.69
CA ASP A 179 20.94 6.77 -7.82
C ASP A 179 21.61 7.09 -6.48
N SER A 180 20.83 7.13 -5.39
CA SER A 180 21.29 7.56 -4.08
C SER A 180 20.39 7.01 -2.96
N ASP A 181 20.94 6.94 -1.74
CA ASP A 181 20.16 6.58 -0.56
C ASP A 181 19.05 7.58 -0.24
N GLN A 182 19.31 8.87 -0.50
CA GLN A 182 18.32 9.94 -0.32
C GLN A 182 17.11 9.72 -1.23
N ALA A 183 17.33 9.36 -2.50
CA ALA A 183 16.24 9.16 -3.45
C ALA A 183 15.27 8.03 -3.04
N LYS A 184 15.71 7.03 -2.27
CA LYS A 184 14.82 6.00 -1.69
C LYS A 184 13.73 6.56 -0.78
N LEU A 185 13.92 7.75 -0.21
CA LEU A 185 12.88 8.40 0.60
C LEU A 185 11.67 8.83 -0.26
N LEU A 186 11.81 8.84 -1.58
CA LEU A 186 10.73 9.07 -2.55
C LEU A 186 9.94 7.80 -2.87
N TYR A 187 9.70 6.98 -1.85
CA TYR A 187 8.88 5.77 -1.94
C TYR A 187 7.59 6.05 -2.76
N PRO A 188 7.33 5.33 -3.87
CA PRO A 188 6.26 5.65 -4.80
C PRO A 188 4.90 5.12 -4.31
N VAL A 189 4.49 5.58 -3.11
CA VAL A 189 3.33 5.07 -2.35
C VAL A 189 2.05 4.99 -3.19
N ASN A 190 1.77 6.00 -4.01
CA ASN A 190 0.55 6.04 -4.82
C ASN A 190 0.63 5.18 -6.09
N TYR A 191 1.83 4.96 -6.66
CA TYR A 191 2.01 3.92 -7.69
C TYR A 191 1.65 2.56 -7.14
N MET A 192 2.22 2.22 -5.98
CA MET A 192 2.02 0.90 -5.38
C MET A 192 0.55 0.66 -5.01
N ARG A 193 -0.19 1.70 -4.58
CA ARG A 193 -1.64 1.61 -4.38
C ARG A 193 -2.39 1.35 -5.69
N ASN A 194 -2.03 2.05 -6.77
CA ASN A 194 -2.67 1.87 -8.08
C ASN A 194 -2.39 0.46 -8.65
N TYR A 195 -1.16 -0.06 -8.54
CA TYR A 195 -0.83 -1.42 -8.95
C TYR A 195 -1.51 -2.49 -8.09
N ALA A 196 -1.55 -2.31 -6.77
CA ALA A 196 -2.29 -3.22 -5.90
C ALA A 196 -3.79 -3.26 -6.26
N ARG A 197 -4.38 -2.12 -6.62
CA ARG A 197 -5.76 -2.07 -7.14
C ARG A 197 -5.91 -2.82 -8.46
N MET A 198 -4.94 -2.72 -9.38
CA MET A 198 -5.05 -3.27 -10.74
C MET A 198 -5.37 -4.77 -10.79
N GLN A 199 -4.88 -5.56 -9.82
CA GLN A 199 -5.18 -7.00 -9.76
C GLN A 199 -6.42 -7.36 -8.90
N VAL A 200 -7.17 -6.37 -8.41
CA VAL A 200 -8.44 -6.60 -7.70
C VAL A 200 -9.46 -7.18 -8.67
N ARG A 201 -10.14 -8.25 -8.24
CA ARG A 201 -11.13 -9.00 -9.06
C ARG A 201 -12.56 -8.97 -8.51
N THR A 202 -12.77 -8.31 -7.38
CA THR A 202 -14.10 -8.09 -6.80
C THR A 202 -14.60 -6.70 -7.14
N ARG A 203 -15.92 -6.48 -7.08
CA ARG A 203 -16.49 -5.15 -7.32
C ARG A 203 -16.25 -4.22 -6.13
N LEU A 204 -16.45 -4.74 -4.92
CA LEU A 204 -16.25 -4.01 -3.68
C LEU A 204 -14.78 -4.07 -3.25
N LEU A 205 -14.17 -2.91 -2.95
CA LEU A 205 -12.78 -2.83 -2.52
C LEU A 205 -12.53 -1.77 -1.44
N ALA A 206 -11.41 -1.92 -0.74
CA ALA A 206 -10.88 -0.93 0.19
C ALA A 206 -9.36 -0.91 0.17
N MET A 207 -8.78 0.29 0.07
CA MET A 207 -7.35 0.47 0.32
C MET A 207 -7.14 0.51 1.82
N ILE A 208 -6.39 -0.44 2.39
CA ILE A 208 -6.06 -0.47 3.81
C ILE A 208 -4.54 -0.51 3.94
N ASP A 209 -3.96 0.37 4.75
CA ASP A 209 -2.50 0.36 4.97
C ASP A 209 -2.09 -0.95 5.67
N VAL A 210 -0.92 -1.51 5.33
CA VAL A 210 -0.49 -2.86 5.75
C VAL A 210 -0.46 -3.04 7.28
N ASP A 211 -0.29 -1.96 8.02
CA ASP A 211 -0.23 -1.90 9.47
C ASP A 211 -1.59 -1.62 10.13
N MET A 212 -2.69 -1.70 9.39
CA MET A 212 -4.03 -1.64 9.94
C MET A 212 -4.60 -3.06 9.97
N TYR A 213 -5.10 -3.49 11.12
CA TYR A 213 -5.81 -4.76 11.30
C TYR A 213 -7.31 -4.54 11.20
N MET A 214 -8.03 -5.50 10.62
CA MET A 214 -9.47 -5.41 10.43
C MET A 214 -10.17 -6.06 11.62
N SER A 215 -11.26 -5.44 12.08
CA SER A 215 -12.12 -6.02 13.11
C SER A 215 -12.73 -7.35 12.64
N GLY A 216 -12.81 -8.35 13.51
CA GLY A 216 -13.45 -9.63 13.21
C GLY A 216 -14.94 -9.54 12.86
N SER A 217 -15.62 -8.43 13.20
CA SER A 217 -16.97 -8.15 12.72
C SER A 217 -17.03 -7.94 11.21
N LEU A 218 -16.05 -7.28 10.60
CA LEU A 218 -16.05 -7.00 9.16
C LEU A 218 -16.08 -8.29 8.33
N SER A 219 -15.16 -9.22 8.62
CA SER A 219 -15.10 -10.48 7.89
C SER A 219 -16.35 -11.34 8.11
N ARG A 220 -16.93 -11.34 9.32
CA ARG A 220 -18.18 -12.07 9.64
C ARG A 220 -19.40 -11.48 8.96
N GLU A 221 -19.46 -10.16 8.83
CA GLU A 221 -20.59 -9.49 8.18
C GLU A 221 -20.58 -9.74 6.67
N LEU A 222 -19.40 -9.76 6.05
CA LEU A 222 -19.23 -9.96 4.61
C LEU A 222 -19.40 -11.41 4.15
N THR A 223 -19.39 -12.40 5.05
CA THR A 223 -19.76 -13.77 4.68
C THR A 223 -21.25 -13.92 4.37
N GLU A 224 -22.09 -12.98 4.84
CA GLU A 224 -23.50 -12.94 4.50
C GLU A 224 -23.68 -12.36 3.10
N ALA A 225 -24.23 -13.16 2.18
CA ALA A 225 -24.28 -12.83 0.75
C ALA A 225 -25.03 -11.53 0.44
N ASP A 226 -26.08 -11.22 1.22
CA ASP A 226 -26.89 -10.00 1.02
C ASP A 226 -26.17 -8.73 1.48
N THR A 227 -25.25 -8.84 2.45
CA THR A 227 -24.45 -7.70 2.92
C THR A 227 -23.56 -7.15 1.80
N VAL A 228 -22.89 -8.03 1.04
CA VAL A 228 -22.03 -7.59 -0.07
C VAL A 228 -22.85 -6.84 -1.12
N LYS A 229 -24.02 -7.37 -1.49
CA LYS A 229 -24.94 -6.71 -2.43
C LYS A 229 -25.43 -5.36 -1.90
N GLN A 230 -25.70 -5.26 -0.60
CA GLN A 230 -26.07 -3.99 0.02
C GLN A 230 -24.95 -2.95 -0.11
N TYR A 231 -23.70 -3.31 0.19
CA TYR A 231 -22.57 -2.40 0.03
C TYR A 231 -22.30 -2.03 -1.42
N GLU A 232 -22.52 -2.96 -2.35
CA GLU A 232 -22.48 -2.72 -3.79
C GLU A 232 -23.58 -1.76 -4.28
N ALA A 233 -24.79 -1.81 -3.70
CA ALA A 233 -25.83 -0.83 -3.99
C ALA A 233 -25.44 0.55 -3.44
N LEU A 234 -24.99 0.62 -2.19
CA LEU A 234 -24.58 1.87 -1.53
C LEU A 234 -23.40 2.55 -2.23
N CYS A 235 -22.38 1.79 -2.63
CA CYS A 235 -21.23 2.35 -3.35
C CYS A 235 -21.67 2.98 -4.68
N SER A 236 -22.66 2.39 -5.38
CA SER A 236 -23.13 2.86 -6.69
C SER A 236 -23.74 4.26 -6.60
N GLU A 237 -24.27 4.61 -5.43
CA GLU A 237 -24.75 5.95 -5.08
C GLU A 237 -23.62 6.90 -4.63
N ARG A 238 -22.36 6.56 -4.87
CA ARG A 238 -21.16 7.27 -4.40
C ARG A 238 -21.12 7.42 -2.89
N ARG A 239 -21.55 6.39 -2.15
CA ARG A 239 -21.36 6.34 -0.69
C ARG A 239 -20.00 5.69 -0.40
N ALA A 240 -19.10 6.47 0.21
CA ALA A 240 -17.87 5.95 0.80
C ALA A 240 -18.20 5.41 2.20
N THR A 241 -18.16 4.09 2.37
CA THR A 241 -18.39 3.45 3.67
C THR A 241 -17.12 3.54 4.50
N ILE A 242 -17.09 4.47 5.45
CA ILE A 242 -15.94 4.79 6.29
C ILE A 242 -15.76 3.75 7.39
N LEU A 243 -14.53 3.26 7.54
CA LEU A 243 -14.11 2.40 8.66
C LEU A 243 -13.42 3.26 9.73
N PRO A 244 -14.00 3.41 10.94
CA PRO A 244 -13.33 4.05 12.07
C PRO A 244 -12.04 3.33 12.41
N ALA A 245 -11.04 4.08 12.86
CA ALA A 245 -9.74 3.54 13.23
C ALA A 245 -9.38 3.83 14.67
N PHE A 246 -8.76 2.83 15.32
CA PHE A 246 -8.26 2.89 16.68
C PHE A 246 -6.76 2.54 16.71
N GLU A 247 -6.09 2.90 17.80
CA GLU A 247 -4.71 2.48 18.09
C GLU A 247 -4.59 2.01 19.54
N PRO A 248 -3.68 1.06 19.83
CA PRO A 248 -3.30 0.74 21.19
C PRO A 248 -2.59 1.93 21.84
N THR A 249 -2.71 2.07 23.14
CA THR A 249 -2.04 3.16 23.89
C THR A 249 -0.60 2.85 24.26
N ARG A 250 -0.14 1.61 24.04
CA ARG A 250 1.25 1.18 24.22
C ARG A 250 1.95 1.00 22.87
N VAL A 251 3.27 1.16 22.89
CA VAL A 251 4.17 0.91 21.74
C VAL A 251 4.88 -0.44 21.90
N GLY A 252 5.69 -0.82 20.91
CA GLY A 252 6.51 -2.03 20.97
C GLY A 252 5.69 -3.32 20.98
N ALA A 253 6.28 -4.43 21.46
CA ALA A 253 5.64 -5.75 21.45
C ALA A 253 4.27 -5.76 22.15
N GLY A 254 4.19 -5.18 23.37
CA GLY A 254 2.92 -5.08 24.09
C GLY A 254 1.86 -4.29 23.33
N GLY A 255 2.23 -3.23 22.59
CA GLY A 255 1.32 -2.52 21.71
C GLY A 255 0.81 -3.39 20.54
N LYS A 256 1.67 -4.23 19.95
CA LYS A 256 1.28 -5.15 18.86
C LYS A 256 0.29 -6.22 19.33
N ASP A 257 0.50 -6.77 20.54
CA ASP A 257 -0.43 -7.72 21.16
C ASP A 257 -1.78 -7.06 21.42
N MET A 258 -1.76 -5.82 21.94
CA MET A 258 -2.98 -5.03 22.12
C MET A 258 -3.72 -4.79 20.81
N ALA A 259 -3.02 -4.45 19.73
CA ALA A 259 -3.66 -4.24 18.42
C ALA A 259 -4.42 -5.49 17.94
N THR A 260 -3.82 -6.67 18.09
CA THR A 260 -4.45 -7.96 17.76
C THR A 260 -5.68 -8.23 18.64
N ASN A 261 -5.62 -7.90 19.93
CA ASN A 261 -6.76 -8.08 20.83
C ASN A 261 -7.90 -7.10 20.49
N ILE A 262 -7.59 -5.84 20.18
CA ILE A 262 -8.57 -4.82 19.79
C ILE A 262 -9.28 -5.18 18.49
N SER A 263 -8.62 -5.86 17.55
CA SER A 263 -9.27 -6.31 16.31
C SER A 263 -10.22 -7.50 16.52
N ARG A 264 -10.07 -8.25 17.63
CA ARG A 264 -10.86 -9.45 17.92
C ARG A 264 -11.99 -9.23 18.94
N MET A 265 -11.92 -8.19 19.76
CA MET A 265 -12.93 -7.89 20.77
C MET A 265 -14.25 -7.39 20.16
N SER A 266 -15.34 -7.41 20.93
CA SER A 266 -16.60 -6.79 20.52
C SER A 266 -16.54 -5.27 20.63
N LYS A 267 -17.46 -4.59 19.92
CA LYS A 267 -17.63 -3.13 20.01
C LYS A 267 -17.94 -2.65 21.43
N ASP A 268 -18.71 -3.43 22.21
CA ASP A 268 -19.01 -3.12 23.62
C ASP A 268 -17.78 -3.21 24.53
N VAL A 269 -16.95 -4.22 24.33
CA VAL A 269 -15.67 -4.33 25.05
C VAL A 269 -14.75 -3.19 24.63
N LEU A 270 -14.65 -2.88 23.33
CA LEU A 270 -13.89 -1.75 22.85
C LEU A 270 -14.35 -0.44 23.50
N ARG A 271 -15.66 -0.22 23.64
CA ARG A 271 -16.25 0.95 24.31
C ARG A 271 -15.78 1.07 25.76
N SER A 272 -15.77 -0.02 26.52
CA SER A 272 -15.37 0.00 27.93
C SER A 272 -13.88 0.29 28.11
N VAL A 273 -13.04 -0.17 27.18
CA VAL A 273 -11.58 0.01 27.19
C VAL A 273 -11.07 1.16 26.31
N HIS A 274 -11.97 1.95 25.71
CA HIS A 274 -11.63 3.14 24.92
C HIS A 274 -11.45 4.39 25.79
N GLY A 275 -10.36 5.11 25.57
CA GLY A 275 -10.10 6.41 26.18
C GLY A 275 -8.63 6.82 26.15
N ARG A 276 -8.33 8.09 26.43
CA ARG A 276 -6.98 8.67 26.30
C ARG A 276 -5.88 7.94 27.06
N ASN A 277 -6.22 7.30 28.18
CA ASN A 277 -5.30 6.56 29.06
C ASN A 277 -5.77 5.11 29.30
N LYS A 278 -6.59 4.56 28.38
CA LYS A 278 -7.09 3.18 28.49
C LYS A 278 -6.35 2.24 27.55
N TYR A 279 -6.92 1.08 27.22
CA TYR A 279 -6.31 0.06 26.35
C TYR A 279 -6.29 0.50 24.88
N ALA A 280 -7.37 1.12 24.41
CA ALA A 280 -7.51 1.60 23.04
C ALA A 280 -7.84 3.10 23.02
N MET A 281 -7.47 3.78 21.95
CA MET A 281 -7.88 5.15 21.68
C MET A 281 -8.18 5.35 20.19
N GLN A 282 -8.93 6.40 19.87
CA GLN A 282 -9.03 6.89 18.50
C GLN A 282 -7.64 7.02 17.87
N PHE A 283 -7.51 6.54 16.63
CA PHE A 283 -6.27 6.59 15.87
C PHE A 283 -5.76 8.03 15.70
N LYS A 284 -4.45 8.23 15.98
CA LYS A 284 -3.73 9.50 15.88
C LYS A 284 -4.36 10.67 16.62
N LEU A 285 -5.19 10.43 17.64
CA LEU A 285 -5.85 11.49 18.41
C LEU A 285 -4.85 12.50 18.99
N ARG A 286 -3.66 12.05 19.42
CA ARG A 286 -2.64 12.89 20.05
C ARG A 286 -1.81 13.72 19.08
N VAL A 287 -1.68 13.30 17.82
CA VAL A 287 -0.73 13.89 16.86
C VAL A 287 -1.40 14.51 15.64
N PHE A 288 -2.55 13.98 15.23
CA PHE A 288 -3.28 14.43 14.05
C PHE A 288 -4.81 14.23 14.20
N PRO A 289 -5.44 14.85 15.21
CA PRO A 289 -6.87 14.64 15.49
C PRO A 289 -7.77 15.01 14.30
N ARG A 290 -7.46 16.09 13.58
CA ARG A 290 -8.20 16.54 12.39
C ARG A 290 -8.32 15.47 11.29
N GLY A 291 -7.40 14.51 11.24
CA GLY A 291 -7.40 13.43 10.26
C GLY A 291 -8.51 12.41 10.49
N HIS A 292 -9.01 12.27 11.72
CA HIS A 292 -9.92 11.17 12.07
C HIS A 292 -11.11 11.58 12.94
N THR A 293 -11.03 12.67 13.71
CA THR A 293 -12.14 13.16 14.54
C THR A 293 -13.45 13.44 13.76
N PRO A 294 -13.45 13.83 12.46
CA PRO A 294 -14.69 13.96 11.70
C PRO A 294 -15.55 12.69 11.63
N THR A 295 -15.00 11.51 11.96
CA THR A 295 -15.74 10.24 12.08
C THR A 295 -16.76 10.25 13.22
N ASP A 296 -16.67 11.15 14.21
CA ASP A 296 -17.55 11.18 15.40
C ASP A 296 -17.60 9.84 16.17
N TYR A 297 -16.48 9.53 16.85
CA TYR A 297 -16.32 8.30 17.62
C TYR A 297 -17.33 8.16 18.77
N VAL A 298 -17.84 9.28 19.33
CA VAL A 298 -18.85 9.25 20.40
C VAL A 298 -20.17 8.73 19.84
N ARG A 299 -20.60 9.25 18.68
CA ARG A 299 -21.76 8.71 17.96
C ARG A 299 -21.52 7.27 17.52
N TRP A 300 -20.33 6.94 17.03
CA TRP A 300 -20.02 5.58 16.58
C TRP A 300 -20.31 4.53 17.65
N PHE A 301 -19.86 4.72 18.89
CA PHE A 301 -20.05 3.74 19.96
C PHE A 301 -21.52 3.47 20.29
N ASN A 302 -22.44 4.40 19.97
CA ASN A 302 -23.87 4.27 20.22
C ASN A 302 -24.67 3.91 18.95
N ALA A 303 -24.09 4.03 17.77
CA ALA A 303 -24.75 3.76 16.51
C ALA A 303 -24.93 2.25 16.26
N THR A 304 -26.13 1.84 15.89
CA THR A 304 -26.44 0.51 15.35
C THR A 304 -26.59 0.55 13.83
N GLU A 305 -26.89 1.72 13.27
CA GLU A 305 -27.04 1.98 11.84
C GLU A 305 -25.91 2.87 11.30
N PRO A 306 -25.58 2.78 10.00
CA PRO A 306 -24.65 3.71 9.37
C PRO A 306 -25.12 5.16 9.51
N TYR A 307 -24.16 6.08 9.60
CA TYR A 307 -24.49 7.51 9.64
C TYR A 307 -23.57 8.36 8.80
N GLN A 308 -24.14 9.41 8.21
CA GLN A 308 -23.39 10.33 7.41
C GLN A 308 -22.59 11.31 8.28
N VAL A 309 -21.36 11.58 7.83
CA VAL A 309 -20.51 12.68 8.32
C VAL A 309 -20.16 13.61 7.16
N GLN A 310 -19.87 14.86 7.47
CA GLN A 310 -19.42 15.82 6.46
C GLN A 310 -17.93 15.68 6.24
N TYR A 311 -17.49 15.80 4.98
CA TYR A 311 -16.07 15.95 4.69
C TYR A 311 -15.53 17.19 5.41
N LYS A 312 -14.32 17.05 5.97
CA LYS A 312 -13.56 18.16 6.57
C LYS A 312 -12.17 18.16 5.97
N ARG A 313 -11.58 19.36 5.83
CA ARG A 313 -10.21 19.50 5.34
C ARG A 313 -9.27 18.61 6.17
N PHE A 314 -8.41 17.87 5.48
CA PHE A 314 -7.46 16.92 6.07
C PHE A 314 -8.08 15.67 6.68
N TYR A 315 -9.39 15.45 6.56
CA TYR A 315 -9.98 14.17 6.90
C TYR A 315 -9.33 13.05 6.06
N GLU A 316 -8.95 11.97 6.73
CA GLU A 316 -8.11 10.93 6.16
C GLU A 316 -8.56 9.51 6.59
N PRO A 317 -9.85 9.14 6.43
CA PRO A 317 -10.35 7.82 6.80
C PRO A 317 -9.82 6.71 5.87
N TRP A 318 -10.20 5.48 6.19
CA TRP A 318 -10.23 4.37 5.25
C TRP A 318 -11.68 4.08 4.89
N PHE A 319 -11.92 3.60 3.68
CA PHE A 319 -13.28 3.44 3.19
C PHE A 319 -13.40 2.25 2.23
N ILE A 320 -14.62 1.73 2.17
CA ILE A 320 -15.07 0.74 1.19
C ILE A 320 -15.81 1.48 0.07
N THR A 321 -15.53 1.12 -1.18
CA THR A 321 -16.26 1.60 -2.36
C THR A 321 -16.22 0.57 -3.48
N CYS A 322 -16.74 0.91 -4.66
CA CYS A 322 -16.68 0.05 -5.83
C CYS A 322 -15.56 0.45 -6.79
N ASP A 323 -14.98 -0.56 -7.42
CA ASP A 323 -13.83 -0.43 -8.30
C ASP A 323 -14.09 0.54 -9.46
N GLU A 324 -15.24 0.45 -10.11
CA GLU A 324 -15.60 1.27 -11.27
C GLU A 324 -15.80 2.76 -10.98
N ILE A 325 -15.75 3.17 -9.71
CA ILE A 325 -15.88 4.57 -9.29
C ILE A 325 -14.76 5.02 -8.35
N MET A 326 -13.86 4.14 -7.91
CA MET A 326 -12.74 4.48 -7.03
C MET A 326 -11.77 5.45 -7.73
N PRO A 327 -11.55 6.68 -7.24
CA PRO A 327 -10.57 7.57 -7.87
C PRO A 327 -9.16 7.01 -7.86
N TRP A 328 -8.36 7.35 -8.86
CA TRP A 328 -6.94 7.02 -8.90
C TRP A 328 -6.15 7.80 -7.85
N TYR A 329 -5.12 7.17 -7.30
CA TYR A 329 -4.17 7.87 -6.46
C TYR A 329 -3.22 8.69 -7.32
N ASP A 330 -3.11 9.99 -7.02
CA ASP A 330 -2.24 10.93 -7.72
C ASP A 330 -0.76 10.56 -7.51
N VAL A 331 -0.10 10.13 -8.59
CA VAL A 331 1.25 9.55 -8.55
C VAL A 331 2.38 10.56 -8.32
N ASP A 332 2.07 11.87 -8.36
CA ASP A 332 3.02 12.92 -8.00
C ASP A 332 3.32 12.93 -6.49
N PHE A 333 2.43 12.38 -5.66
CA PHE A 333 2.64 12.29 -4.22
C PHE A 333 3.49 11.06 -3.86
N ARG A 334 4.77 11.31 -3.57
CA ARG A 334 5.76 10.30 -3.12
C ARG A 334 6.17 10.51 -1.67
N GLY A 335 6.77 9.47 -1.09
CA GLY A 335 7.24 9.51 0.29
C GLY A 335 6.09 9.53 1.29
N TYR A 336 6.10 10.50 2.21
CA TYR A 336 5.19 10.53 3.36
C TYR A 336 4.37 11.83 3.45
N GLY A 337 3.06 11.67 3.67
CA GLY A 337 2.14 12.76 3.97
C GLY A 337 1.36 13.26 2.75
N MET A 338 0.16 13.82 3.00
CA MET A 338 -0.78 14.40 2.02
C MET A 338 -1.31 13.47 0.91
N ASN A 339 -0.70 12.29 0.70
CA ASN A 339 -1.05 11.35 -0.36
C ASN A 339 -2.46 10.73 -0.21
N LYS A 340 -2.88 10.28 0.98
CA LYS A 340 -4.23 9.77 1.22
C LYS A 340 -5.20 10.92 1.47
N ILE A 341 -4.76 11.98 2.15
CA ILE A 341 -5.55 13.21 2.32
C ILE A 341 -6.08 13.72 0.98
N ILE A 342 -5.26 13.77 -0.07
CA ILE A 342 -5.72 14.29 -1.37
C ILE A 342 -6.72 13.36 -2.06
N LEU A 343 -6.56 12.04 -1.92
CA LEU A 343 -7.56 11.09 -2.40
C LEU A 343 -8.92 11.29 -1.70
N ILE A 344 -8.93 11.47 -0.38
CA ILE A 344 -10.19 11.70 0.36
C ILE A 344 -10.82 13.04 -0.03
N ALA A 345 -10.02 14.08 -0.26
CA ALA A 345 -10.52 15.33 -0.83
C ALA A 345 -11.11 15.12 -2.23
N ALA A 346 -10.50 14.25 -3.04
CA ALA A 346 -10.99 13.89 -4.36
C ALA A 346 -12.35 13.17 -4.29
N LEU A 347 -12.60 12.31 -3.30
CA LEU A 347 -13.94 11.72 -3.10
C LEU A 347 -15.01 12.81 -2.98
N ASN A 348 -14.79 13.83 -2.14
CA ASN A 348 -15.73 14.94 -2.01
C ASN A 348 -15.90 15.70 -3.34
N TYR A 349 -14.81 15.94 -4.06
CA TYR A 349 -14.83 16.56 -5.39
C TYR A 349 -15.62 15.73 -6.43
N TYR A 350 -15.57 14.41 -6.34
CA TYR A 350 -16.33 13.48 -7.17
C TYR A 350 -17.72 13.14 -6.60
N ASN A 351 -18.29 14.03 -5.78
CA ASN A 351 -19.64 13.95 -5.21
C ASN A 351 -19.91 12.72 -4.34
N TYR A 352 -18.90 12.22 -3.63
CA TYR A 352 -19.12 11.17 -2.64
C TYR A 352 -19.77 11.72 -1.37
N THR A 353 -20.61 10.90 -0.77
CA THR A 353 -21.06 11.07 0.62
C THR A 353 -20.30 10.11 1.54
N PHE A 354 -20.03 10.55 2.77
CA PHE A 354 -19.19 9.82 3.73
C PHE A 354 -20.07 9.19 4.81
N TRP A 355 -20.14 7.86 4.83
CA TRP A 355 -21.03 7.11 5.74
C TRP A 355 -20.22 6.20 6.64
N VAL A 356 -20.28 6.42 7.96
CA VAL A 356 -19.51 5.63 8.92
C VAL A 356 -20.17 4.28 9.14
N HIS A 357 -19.40 3.21 8.97
CA HIS A 357 -19.80 1.85 9.21
C HIS A 357 -20.12 1.66 10.71
N PRO A 358 -21.27 1.09 11.09
CA PRO A 358 -21.66 0.99 12.50
C PRO A 358 -20.88 -0.07 13.26
N ASN A 359 -20.56 -1.21 12.65
CA ASN A 359 -20.07 -2.39 13.38
C ASN A 359 -18.62 -2.83 13.09
N ALA A 360 -17.99 -2.32 12.02
CA ALA A 360 -16.60 -2.63 11.69
C ALA A 360 -15.66 -1.48 12.04
N TRP A 361 -14.41 -1.80 12.32
CA TRP A 361 -13.35 -0.83 12.57
C TRP A 361 -11.98 -1.38 12.14
N LEU A 362 -11.00 -0.49 12.12
CA LEU A 362 -9.60 -0.79 11.91
C LEU A 362 -8.79 -0.54 13.19
N VAL A 363 -7.65 -1.21 13.31
CA VAL A 363 -6.74 -1.07 14.44
C VAL A 363 -5.31 -0.92 13.95
N HIS A 364 -4.64 0.15 14.32
CA HIS A 364 -3.23 0.34 13.99
C HIS A 364 -2.33 -0.62 14.77
N ASN A 365 -1.46 -1.31 14.03
CA ASN A 365 -0.36 -2.09 14.56
C ASN A 365 0.87 -1.17 14.75
N PRO A 366 1.25 -0.87 16.00
CA PRO A 366 2.24 0.15 16.29
C PRO A 366 3.61 -0.22 15.72
N HIS A 367 4.29 0.78 15.17
CA HIS A 367 5.62 0.67 14.60
C HIS A 367 6.41 1.96 14.81
N THR A 368 7.73 1.88 14.62
CA THR A 368 8.62 3.05 14.67
C THR A 368 8.44 3.95 13.45
N ASP A 369 8.74 5.23 13.62
CA ASP A 369 8.70 6.21 12.53
C ASP A 369 9.77 5.90 11.47
N THR A 370 9.37 5.99 10.21
CA THR A 370 10.28 5.84 9.06
C THR A 370 11.15 7.08 8.89
N GLU A 371 12.30 6.94 8.23
CA GLU A 371 13.20 8.07 7.96
C GLU A 371 12.52 9.18 7.14
N VAL A 372 11.71 8.82 6.14
CA VAL A 372 10.95 9.81 5.35
C VAL A 372 9.93 10.57 6.21
N ARG A 373 9.25 9.90 7.17
CA ARG A 373 8.34 10.57 8.10
C ARG A 373 9.11 11.55 9.01
N LYS A 374 10.26 11.15 9.52
CA LYS A 374 11.12 12.02 10.35
C LYS A 374 11.62 13.24 9.55
N LEU A 375 12.02 13.04 8.30
CA LEU A 375 12.41 14.13 7.38
C LEU A 375 11.26 15.12 7.21
N VAL A 376 10.09 14.65 6.79
CA VAL A 376 8.91 15.50 6.57
C VAL A 376 8.47 16.22 7.85
N ALA A 377 8.53 15.55 9.00
CA ALA A 377 8.20 16.17 10.29
C ALA A 377 9.19 17.28 10.68
N ARG A 378 10.50 17.09 10.45
CA ARG A 378 11.52 18.12 10.63
C ARG A 378 11.26 19.32 9.72
N GLU A 379 11.16 19.08 8.42
CA GLU A 379 10.92 20.16 7.44
C GLU A 379 9.63 20.93 7.73
N ALA A 380 8.56 20.22 8.14
CA ALA A 380 7.32 20.85 8.56
C ALA A 380 7.48 21.69 9.84
N SER A 381 8.30 21.24 10.80
CA SER A 381 8.62 22.01 12.00
C SER A 381 9.42 23.26 11.65
N ASP A 382 10.43 23.13 10.79
CA ASP A 382 11.28 24.22 10.32
C ASP A 382 10.44 25.33 9.67
N VAL A 383 9.49 24.97 8.81
CA VAL A 383 8.56 25.94 8.20
C VAL A 383 7.58 26.52 9.22
N ASN A 384 6.86 25.68 9.95
CA ASN A 384 5.69 26.14 10.71
C ASN A 384 6.08 26.84 12.02
N LYS A 385 7.10 26.32 12.71
CA LYS A 385 7.57 26.83 14.01
C LYS A 385 8.74 27.79 13.85
N LEU A 386 9.72 27.46 13.02
CA LEU A 386 10.96 28.22 12.90
C LEU A 386 10.98 29.20 11.71
N LYS A 387 9.91 29.22 10.89
CA LYS A 387 9.76 30.10 9.71
C LYS A 387 10.90 29.98 8.68
N VAL A 388 11.54 28.82 8.62
CA VAL A 388 12.63 28.53 7.68
C VAL A 388 12.08 28.42 6.26
N LYS A 389 12.77 29.05 5.31
CA LYS A 389 12.52 28.85 3.88
C LYS A 389 13.25 27.59 3.41
N LEU A 390 12.50 26.53 3.16
CA LEU A 390 13.06 25.27 2.65
C LEU A 390 13.64 25.42 1.23
N PRO A 391 14.70 24.66 0.90
CA PRO A 391 15.24 24.63 -0.46
C PRO A 391 14.20 24.14 -1.46
N ALA A 392 14.42 24.42 -2.75
CA ALA A 392 13.44 24.10 -3.80
C ALA A 392 13.17 22.60 -3.91
N ASN A 393 14.18 21.78 -3.64
CA ASN A 393 14.13 20.33 -3.68
C ASN A 393 13.75 19.66 -2.34
N ALA A 394 13.23 20.42 -1.36
CA ALA A 394 12.71 19.83 -0.12
C ALA A 394 11.40 19.08 -0.35
N LEU A 395 11.25 17.90 0.28
CA LEU A 395 10.10 17.03 0.06
C LEU A 395 8.80 17.65 0.62
N TYR A 396 8.83 18.20 1.82
CA TYR A 396 7.67 18.87 2.41
C TYR A 396 7.22 20.09 1.60
N ARG A 397 8.17 20.85 1.04
CA ARG A 397 7.86 21.95 0.14
C ARG A 397 7.17 21.45 -1.13
N LYS A 398 7.62 20.33 -1.71
CA LYS A 398 6.97 19.70 -2.85
C LYS A 398 5.54 19.24 -2.53
N LEU A 399 5.36 18.51 -1.44
CA LEU A 399 4.05 17.99 -1.02
C LEU A 399 3.03 19.11 -0.76
N THR A 400 3.45 20.19 -0.11
CA THR A 400 2.58 21.37 0.12
C THR A 400 2.22 22.09 -1.17
N ALA A 401 3.13 22.19 -2.13
CA ALA A 401 2.87 22.74 -3.46
C ALA A 401 1.87 21.88 -4.25
N LEU A 402 2.05 20.55 -4.25
CA LEU A 402 1.12 19.61 -4.88
C LEU A 402 -0.27 19.69 -4.26
N PHE A 403 -0.36 19.68 -2.93
CA PHE A 403 -1.65 19.84 -2.23
C PHE A 403 -2.33 21.16 -2.59
N GLY A 404 -1.57 22.26 -2.67
CA GLY A 404 -2.09 23.57 -3.10
C GLY A 404 -2.58 23.59 -4.55
N LYS A 405 -1.86 22.94 -5.47
CA LYS A 405 -2.26 22.78 -6.88
C LYS A 405 -3.57 21.98 -6.97
N ALA A 406 -3.64 20.84 -6.30
CA ALA A 406 -4.80 19.98 -6.31
C ALA A 406 -6.04 20.65 -5.69
N LYS A 407 -5.88 21.34 -4.55
CA LYS A 407 -6.95 22.17 -3.95
C LYS A 407 -7.52 23.17 -4.96
N ARG A 408 -6.65 23.96 -5.63
CA ARG A 408 -7.11 24.95 -6.62
C ARG A 408 -7.80 24.31 -7.82
N GLY A 409 -7.30 23.16 -8.27
CA GLY A 409 -7.95 22.37 -9.31
C GLY A 409 -9.36 21.94 -8.91
N MET A 410 -9.53 21.41 -7.70
CA MET A 410 -10.84 20.95 -7.20
C MET A 410 -11.81 22.13 -7.07
N MET A 411 -11.33 23.28 -6.59
CA MET A 411 -12.16 24.50 -6.52
C MET A 411 -12.63 25.01 -7.88
N ARG A 412 -11.85 24.76 -8.94
CA ARG A 412 -12.16 25.21 -10.30
C ARG A 412 -12.89 24.17 -11.15
N GLY A 413 -13.06 22.94 -10.67
CA GLY A 413 -13.59 21.85 -11.52
C GLY A 413 -12.57 21.27 -12.49
N THR A 414 -11.26 21.48 -12.26
CA THR A 414 -10.19 21.06 -13.18
C THR A 414 -9.19 20.11 -12.51
N TYR A 415 -9.56 19.50 -11.38
CA TYR A 415 -8.69 18.52 -10.75
C TYR A 415 -8.78 17.18 -11.48
N GLU A 416 -7.62 16.68 -11.84
CA GLU A 416 -7.42 15.34 -12.38
C GLU A 416 -6.17 14.77 -11.71
N PRO A 417 -6.26 13.59 -11.07
CA PRO A 417 -5.09 12.96 -10.47
C PRO A 417 -4.15 12.53 -11.58
N ARG A 418 -2.85 12.84 -11.44
CA ARG A 418 -1.86 12.30 -12.38
C ARG A 418 -1.74 10.79 -12.19
N VAL A 419 -1.73 10.03 -13.28
CA VAL A 419 -1.51 8.59 -13.31
C VAL A 419 -0.27 8.23 -14.12
N ASP A 420 0.27 7.02 -13.93
CA ASP A 420 1.33 6.49 -14.79
C ASP A 420 0.73 6.05 -16.14
N SER A 421 1.16 6.68 -17.23
CA SER A 421 0.74 6.31 -18.58
C SER A 421 1.05 4.85 -18.90
N ARG A 422 2.14 4.28 -18.37
CA ARG A 422 2.46 2.86 -18.56
C ARG A 422 1.44 1.96 -17.87
N ALA A 423 1.02 2.33 -16.66
CA ALA A 423 -0.03 1.61 -15.95
C ALA A 423 -1.39 1.72 -16.67
N MET A 424 -1.70 2.87 -17.26
CA MET A 424 -2.94 3.04 -18.03
C MET A 424 -2.95 2.21 -19.32
N ALA A 425 -1.82 2.11 -20.03
CA ALA A 425 -1.69 1.29 -21.23
C ALA A 425 -1.93 -0.21 -20.99
N VAL A 426 -1.80 -0.69 -19.74
CA VAL A 426 -2.11 -2.09 -19.39
C VAL A 426 -3.58 -2.42 -19.65
N TYR A 427 -4.50 -1.47 -19.43
CA TYR A 427 -5.94 -1.68 -19.63
C TYR A 427 -6.33 -1.88 -21.09
N ASP A 428 -5.49 -1.41 -22.04
CA ASP A 428 -5.68 -1.65 -23.47
C ASP A 428 -5.10 -3.01 -23.91
N ARG A 429 -4.16 -3.56 -23.13
CA ARG A 429 -3.46 -4.83 -23.42
C ARG A 429 -4.13 -6.04 -22.78
N VAL A 430 -4.78 -5.85 -21.62
CA VAL A 430 -5.33 -6.95 -20.81
C VAL A 430 -6.86 -6.87 -20.80
N SER A 431 -7.49 -7.66 -21.66
CA SER A 431 -8.93 -7.56 -21.96
C SER A 431 -9.87 -7.88 -20.79
N TRP A 432 -9.42 -8.64 -19.79
CA TRP A 432 -10.22 -9.00 -18.63
C TRP A 432 -10.12 -7.99 -17.48
N LEU A 433 -9.23 -6.99 -17.56
CA LEU A 433 -9.22 -5.90 -16.60
C LEU A 433 -10.46 -5.04 -16.78
N ARG A 434 -11.05 -4.63 -15.67
CA ARG A 434 -12.11 -3.61 -15.72
C ARG A 434 -11.50 -2.28 -16.11
N ARG A 435 -12.19 -1.55 -16.99
CA ARG A 435 -11.71 -0.26 -17.46
C ARG A 435 -11.52 0.73 -16.31
N PRO A 436 -10.55 1.65 -16.41
CA PRO A 436 -10.40 2.74 -15.46
C PRO A 436 -11.70 3.54 -15.32
N PRO A 437 -11.98 4.07 -14.11
CA PRO A 437 -13.17 4.88 -13.87
C PRO A 437 -13.06 6.23 -14.58
N GLU A 438 -14.14 6.63 -15.26
CA GLU A 438 -14.30 7.96 -15.83
C GLU A 438 -15.10 8.83 -14.84
N LEU A 439 -14.40 9.69 -14.10
CA LEU A 439 -15.00 10.49 -13.04
C LEU A 439 -15.05 11.96 -13.42
N VAL A 440 -16.25 12.53 -13.40
CA VAL A 440 -16.47 13.97 -13.56
C VAL A 440 -16.63 14.58 -12.17
N GLY A 441 -15.75 15.51 -11.82
CA GLY A 441 -15.81 16.22 -10.55
C GLY A 441 -16.68 17.47 -10.62
N THR A 442 -17.12 17.94 -9.45
CA THR A 442 -17.88 19.18 -9.30
C THR A 442 -17.04 20.21 -8.56
N PRO A 443 -16.98 21.49 -8.99
CA PRO A 443 -16.24 22.53 -8.30
C PRO A 443 -16.52 22.55 -6.79
N THR A 444 -15.47 22.35 -6.00
CA THR A 444 -15.58 22.32 -4.54
C THR A 444 -15.56 23.75 -3.97
N PRO A 445 -16.57 24.18 -3.19
CA PRO A 445 -16.57 25.51 -2.60
C PRO A 445 -15.35 25.77 -1.72
N GLU A 446 -14.85 27.01 -1.72
CA GLU A 446 -13.64 27.38 -0.98
C GLU A 446 -13.73 27.06 0.52
N HIS A 447 -14.91 27.26 1.11
CA HIS A 447 -15.15 27.07 2.54
C HIS A 447 -14.85 25.63 3.02
N VAL A 448 -14.98 24.64 2.13
CA VAL A 448 -14.63 23.22 2.41
C VAL A 448 -13.15 23.06 2.76
N PHE A 449 -12.29 23.93 2.21
CA PHE A 449 -10.84 23.91 2.43
C PHE A 449 -10.35 24.99 3.40
N THR A 450 -11.21 25.82 3.98
CA THR A 450 -10.83 26.89 4.92
C THR A 450 -11.42 26.71 6.31
N MET A 451 -12.55 26.01 6.47
CA MET A 451 -13.09 25.68 7.79
C MET A 451 -12.13 24.73 8.54
N SER A 452 -11.66 25.20 9.69
CA SER A 452 -10.70 24.54 10.59
C SER A 452 -11.36 23.57 11.55
#